data_AF-L9X8U1-F1
#
_entry.id   AF-L9X8U1-F1
#
_cell.length_a   1.000
_cell.length_b   1.000
_cell.length_c   1.000
_cell.angle_alpha   90.00
_cell.angle_beta   90.00
_cell.angle_gamma   90.00
#
_symmetry.space_group_name_H-M   'P 1'
#
loop_
_entity.id
_entity.type
_entity.pdbx_description
1 polymer ?
#
loop_
_entity_poly.entity_id
_entity_poly.type
_entity_poly.pdbx_seq_one_letter_code
_entity_poly.pdbx_strand_id
1 'polypeptide(L)' 'MANDTVEASDDGDGTDGTDGAELGVGIALGIALGSAIGVATDDLGLWIPMGVAIGAALGAAMGNR' A
#
# COMPACT_ATOMS: atom_id res chain seq x y z
N MET A 1 -23.61 25.26 -22.82
CA MET A 1 -22.30 24.80 -23.33
C MET A 1 -21.38 24.73 -22.12
N ALA A 2 -21.46 23.63 -21.38
CA ALA A 2 -20.60 23.29 -20.25
C ALA A 2 -20.81 21.79 -20.01
N ASN A 3 -19.98 20.97 -20.64
CA ASN A 3 -19.81 19.59 -20.20
C ASN A 3 -18.38 19.55 -19.69
N ASP A 4 -18.23 19.81 -18.39
CA ASP A 4 -16.99 19.62 -17.66
C ASP A 4 -16.58 18.17 -17.87
N THR A 5 -15.57 17.98 -18.71
CA THR A 5 -14.82 16.73 -18.76
C THR A 5 -14.14 16.62 -17.42
N VAL A 6 -14.74 15.86 -16.51
CA VAL A 6 -14.07 15.32 -15.33
C VAL A 6 -12.92 14.46 -15.85
N GLU A 7 -11.77 15.08 -16.06
CA GLU A 7 -10.51 14.37 -16.03
C GLU A 7 -10.32 13.91 -14.58
N ALA A 8 -10.71 12.67 -14.33
CA ALA A 8 -10.05 11.93 -13.28
C ALA A 8 -8.60 11.78 -13.73
N SER A 9 -7.74 12.68 -13.25
CA SER A 9 -6.30 12.46 -13.20
C SER A 9 -6.07 11.29 -12.24
N ASP A 10 -6.27 10.08 -12.76
CA ASP A 10 -5.74 8.87 -12.16
C ASP A 10 -4.24 8.85 -12.46
N ASP A 11 -3.50 9.76 -11.82
CA ASP A 11 -2.06 9.67 -11.63
C ASP A 11 -1.78 8.51 -10.66
N GLY A 12 -2.11 7.30 -11.09
CA GLY A 12 -1.54 6.09 -10.55
C GLY A 12 -0.10 6.03 -11.02
N ASP A 13 0.77 6.76 -10.32
CA ASP A 13 2.23 6.64 -10.35
C ASP A 13 2.60 5.16 -10.15
N GLY A 14 2.68 4.46 -11.27
CA GLY A 14 3.24 3.12 -11.36
C GLY A 14 4.74 3.28 -11.20
N THR A 15 5.19 3.11 -9.96
CA THR A 15 6.58 3.17 -9.52
C THR A 15 7.48 2.28 -10.38
N ASP A 16 8.08 2.89 -11.39
CA ASP A 16 9.11 2.35 -12.27
C ASP A 16 10.50 2.49 -11.62
N GLY A 17 10.62 1.96 -10.40
CA GLY A 17 11.88 1.99 -9.66
C GLY A 17 12.27 0.58 -9.22
N THR A 18 13.24 -0.01 -9.89
CA THR A 18 13.84 -1.32 -9.54
C THR A 18 14.49 -1.37 -8.15
N ASP A 19 14.49 -0.26 -7.40
CA ASP A 19 14.97 -0.17 -6.01
C ASP A 19 13.86 0.25 -5.01
N GLY A 20 12.73 0.78 -5.51
CA GLY A 20 11.56 1.20 -4.70
C GLY A 20 10.39 0.22 -4.77
N ALA A 21 10.38 -0.65 -5.79
CA ALA A 21 9.38 -1.67 -5.98
C ALA A 21 9.34 -2.66 -4.80
N GLU A 22 10.49 -3.05 -4.22
CA GLU A 22 10.52 -3.93 -3.03
C GLU A 22 9.83 -3.28 -1.82
N LEU A 23 10.04 -1.98 -1.61
CA LEU A 23 9.37 -1.21 -0.56
C LEU A 23 7.87 -1.10 -0.81
N GLY A 24 7.47 -0.77 -2.04
CA GLY A 24 6.06 -0.69 -2.43
C GLY A 24 5.33 -2.03 -2.32
N VAL A 25 5.96 -3.11 -2.77
CA VAL A 25 5.43 -4.48 -2.68
C VAL A 25 5.29 -4.91 -1.22
N GLY A 26 6.28 -4.60 -0.38
CA GLY A 26 6.21 -4.86 1.06
C GLY A 26 5.01 -4.18 1.71
N ILE A 27 4.82 -2.88 1.46
CA ILE A 27 3.69 -2.12 2.01
C ILE A 27 2.35 -2.63 1.47
N ALA A 28 2.24 -2.92 0.17
CA ALA A 28 1.02 -3.47 -0.42
C ALA A 28 0.63 -4.83 0.20
N LEU A 29 1.60 -5.73 0.39
CA LEU A 29 1.40 -7.02 1.08
C LEU A 29 0.98 -6.82 2.53
N GLY A 30 1.65 -5.93 3.25
CA GLY A 30 1.34 -5.61 4.64
C GLY A 30 -0.07 -5.05 4.83
N ILE A 31 -0.52 -4.17 3.92
CA ILE A 31 -1.89 -3.64 3.93
C ILE A 31 -2.90 -4.73 3.58
N ALA A 32 -2.64 -5.56 2.58
CA ALA A 32 -3.55 -6.65 2.19
C ALA A 32 -3.75 -7.66 3.33
N LEU A 33 -2.67 -8.10 3.98
CA LEU A 33 -2.71 -8.99 5.15
C LEU A 33 -3.33 -8.30 6.37
N GLY A 34 -2.91 -7.06 6.67
CA GLY A 34 -3.43 -6.30 7.80
C GLY A 34 -4.92 -6.01 7.67
N SER A 35 -5.40 -5.72 6.46
CA SER A 35 -6.81 -5.53 6.18
C SER A 35 -7.59 -6.83 6.31
N ALA A 36 -7.09 -7.95 5.75
CA ALA A 36 -7.76 -9.24 5.85
C ALA A 36 -7.94 -9.70 7.31
N ILE A 37 -6.90 -9.55 8.15
CA ILE A 37 -6.94 -9.94 9.56
C ILE A 37 -7.72 -8.92 10.39
N GLY A 38 -7.60 -7.63 10.09
CA GLY A 38 -8.34 -6.58 10.77
C GLY A 38 -9.85 -6.67 10.54
N VAL A 39 -10.29 -7.02 9.33
CA VAL A 39 -11.71 -7.31 9.04
C VAL A 39 -12.17 -8.58 9.78
N ALA A 40 -11.34 -9.63 9.82
CA ALA A 40 -11.69 -10.87 10.53
C ALA A 40 -11.78 -10.69 12.06
N THR A 41 -11.06 -9.70 12.61
CA THR A 41 -11.03 -9.40 14.04
C THR A 41 -12.02 -8.29 14.43
N ASP A 42 -12.73 -7.69 13.46
CA ASP A 42 -13.59 -6.51 13.65
C ASP A 42 -12.82 -5.29 14.25
N ASP A 43 -11.49 -5.25 14.10
CA ASP A 43 -10.58 -4.33 14.81
C ASP A 43 -9.53 -3.72 13.84
N LEU A 44 -10.03 -3.00 12.84
CA LEU A 44 -9.20 -2.33 11.83
C LEU A 44 -8.33 -1.20 12.40
N GLY A 45 -8.75 -0.57 13.50
CA GLY A 45 -8.01 0.52 14.14
C GLY A 45 -6.61 0.11 14.63
N LEU A 46 -6.45 -1.15 15.06
CA LEU A 46 -5.17 -1.70 15.49
C LEU A 46 -4.44 -2.41 14.35
N TRP A 47 -5.16 -3.10 13.48
CA TRP A 47 -4.56 -3.95 12.45
C TRP A 47 -4.03 -3.19 11.23
N ILE A 48 -4.58 -2.03 10.87
CA ILE A 48 -4.07 -1.20 9.77
C ILE A 48 -2.65 -0.65 10.06
N PRO A 49 -2.38 0.04 11.20
CA PRO A 49 -1.02 0.51 11.49
C PRO A 49 -0.04 -0.65 11.63
N MET A 50 -0.48 -1.80 12.16
CA MET A 50 0.35 -3.01 12.24
C MET A 50 0.69 -3.56 10.85
N GLY A 51 -0.28 -3.65 9.94
CA GLY A 51 -0.07 -4.10 8.56
C GLY A 51 0.92 -3.20 7.80
N VAL A 52 0.80 -1.88 7.94
CA VAL A 52 1.75 -0.93 7.34
C VAL A 52 3.15 -1.07 7.95
N ALA A 53 3.27 -1.22 9.27
CA ALA A 53 4.56 -1.40 9.94
C ALA A 53 5.27 -2.69 9.50
N ILE A 54 4.53 -3.82 9.44
CA ILE A 54 5.05 -5.11 8.95
C ILE A 54 5.44 -5.00 7.48
N GLY A 55 4.58 -4.41 6.65
CA GLY A 55 4.83 -4.24 5.22
C GLY A 55 6.04 -3.35 4.92
N ALA A 56 6.18 -2.24 5.64
CA ALA A 56 7.33 -1.35 5.53
C ALA A 56 8.62 -2.03 6.01
N ALA A 57 8.57 -2.80 7.10
CA ALA A 57 9.72 -3.56 7.59
C ALA A 57 10.17 -4.64 6.60
N LEU A 58 9.23 -5.36 5.99
CA LEU A 58 9.51 -6.36 4.95
C LEU A 58 10.08 -5.71 3.68
N GLY A 59 9.47 -4.61 3.22
CA GLY A 59 9.95 -3.86 2.07
C GLY A 59 11.35 -3.28 2.29
N ALA A 60 11.62 -2.73 3.47
CA ALA A 60 12.92 -2.19 3.84
C ALA A 60 13.98 -3.30 3.98
N ALA A 61 13.62 -4.46 4.52
CA ALA A 61 14.50 -5.62 4.61
C ALA A 61 14.85 -6.19 3.22
N MET A 62 13.92 -6.12 2.26
CA MET A 62 14.15 -6.58 0.88
C MET A 62 14.91 -5.56 0.02
N GLY A 63 14.82 -4.26 0.30
CA GLY A 63 15.59 -3.21 -0.37
C GLY A 63 17.00 -3.00 0.20
N ASN A 64 17.29 -3.50 1.41
CA ASN A 64 18.61 -3.40 2.05
C ASN A 64 19.55 -4.58 1.68
N ARG A 65 19.37 -5.22 0.53
CA ARG A 65 20.22 -6.33 0.06
C ARG A 65 20.70 -6.06 -1.36
#